data_AF-A0A951UPL6-F1
#
_entry.id   AF-A0A951UPL6-F1
#
_cell.length_a   1.000
_cell.length_b   1.000
_cell.length_c   1.000
_cell.angle_alpha   90.00
_cell.angle_beta   90.00
_cell.angle_gamma   90.00
#
_symmetry.space_group_name_H-M   'P 1'
#
loop_
_entity.id
_entity.type
_entity.pdbx_description
1 polymer ?
#
loop_
_entity_poly.entity_id
_entity_poly.type
_entity_poly.pdbx_seq_one_letter_code
_entity_poly.pdbx_strand_id
1 'polypeptide(L)'
;MSPVTSLQVSWQQQRQQRQQTLAQRQQQVRTQLDRFQQARQERAIALRQTLQQFQVQLQQETQDFLSQASTQRQEQAMQLTQQLCRSTQLLRQQTAELLSMQTADRTLMAQQIFQELGEFHASLINSTALLRKSLQQQIQLLRTETQDKLQSHRQVRIQNQMEMMQELSNYVEVLHFEVQVYLTDLAQTRQVRSQQIRQELQECRDRRLAETEAMFQQLGEFRAELRAVYAEVRQSVWGEISDTRSDIHSDSRSDVSTKKSSEPIALPKSSPKITNLVTSPVVSPVVSPATSSATRLATKPGTNSAAVMFKPVAPVKPAVASAISLKSVSHEAPAISLLIAPVPAGLSPLEQQIYCHIEQTQGARLTDIETALGISRFQAVDTLRSLIKQGLVIQRNRLYLLQSDRLQSSGF
;
A
#
# COMPACT_ATOMS: atom_id res chain seq x y z
N MET A 1 -113.65 -70.42 -127.49
CA MET A 1 -112.23 -70.72 -127.79
C MET A 1 -111.49 -69.38 -127.93
N SER A 2 -110.88 -68.71 -126.96
CA SER A 2 -110.77 -68.83 -125.50
C SER A 2 -110.35 -67.44 -124.97
N PRO A 3 -111.20 -66.68 -124.26
CA PRO A 3 -110.83 -65.39 -123.64
C PRO A 3 -109.82 -65.54 -122.48
N VAL A 4 -109.48 -66.79 -122.13
CA VAL A 4 -108.46 -67.15 -121.14
C VAL A 4 -107.04 -66.79 -121.63
N THR A 5 -106.80 -66.72 -122.96
CA THR A 5 -105.47 -66.41 -123.51
C THR A 5 -105.11 -64.92 -123.50
N SER A 6 -106.07 -64.00 -123.74
CA SER A 6 -105.82 -62.55 -123.68
C SER A 6 -105.66 -62.03 -122.24
N LEU A 7 -106.32 -62.69 -121.28
CA LEU A 7 -106.16 -62.41 -119.86
C LEU A 7 -104.82 -62.94 -119.32
N GLN A 8 -104.36 -64.10 -119.82
CA GLN A 8 -103.03 -64.64 -119.53
C GLN A 8 -101.92 -63.78 -120.14
N VAL A 9 -102.09 -63.27 -121.37
CA VAL A 9 -101.15 -62.36 -122.04
C VAL A 9 -101.09 -61.00 -121.34
N SER A 10 -102.23 -60.38 -121.00
CA SER A 10 -102.24 -59.09 -120.29
C SER A 10 -101.66 -59.20 -118.87
N TRP A 11 -101.86 -60.33 -118.19
CA TRP A 11 -101.25 -60.60 -116.90
C TRP A 11 -99.73 -60.85 -117.00
N GLN A 12 -99.27 -61.53 -118.05
CA GLN A 12 -97.84 -61.75 -118.32
C GLN A 12 -97.14 -60.42 -118.67
N GLN A 13 -97.79 -59.54 -119.45
CA GLN A 13 -97.31 -58.21 -119.78
C GLN A 13 -97.27 -57.28 -118.53
N GLN A 14 -98.31 -57.32 -117.69
CA GLN A 14 -98.35 -56.57 -116.43
C GLN A 14 -97.32 -57.08 -115.42
N ARG A 15 -96.98 -58.38 -115.45
CA ARG A 15 -95.91 -58.97 -114.64
C ARG A 15 -94.52 -58.55 -115.14
N GLN A 16 -94.31 -58.51 -116.46
CA GLN A 16 -93.09 -57.97 -117.05
C GLN A 16 -92.90 -56.49 -116.72
N GLN A 17 -93.94 -55.65 -116.83
CA GLN A 17 -93.88 -54.24 -116.43
C GLN A 17 -93.57 -54.07 -114.93
N ARG A 18 -94.14 -54.91 -114.06
CA ARG A 18 -93.81 -54.89 -112.62
C ARG A 18 -92.37 -55.30 -112.36
N GLN A 19 -91.84 -56.29 -113.09
CA GLN A 19 -90.42 -56.65 -112.98
C GLN A 19 -89.50 -55.52 -113.46
N GLN A 20 -89.84 -54.85 -114.57
CA GLN A 20 -89.07 -53.71 -115.08
C GLN A 20 -89.11 -52.51 -114.12
N THR A 21 -90.28 -52.17 -113.58
CA THR A 21 -90.42 -51.07 -112.61
C THR A 21 -89.73 -51.38 -111.28
N LEU A 22 -89.74 -52.64 -110.82
CA LEU A 22 -88.98 -53.07 -109.65
C LEU A 22 -87.47 -52.99 -109.92
N ALA A 23 -87.00 -53.45 -111.08
CA ALA A 23 -85.59 -53.33 -111.46
C ALA A 23 -85.13 -51.87 -111.54
N GLN A 24 -85.95 -50.99 -112.15
CA GLN A 24 -85.69 -49.54 -112.20
C GLN A 24 -85.66 -48.90 -110.81
N ARG A 25 -86.63 -49.22 -109.94
CA ARG A 25 -86.63 -48.71 -108.56
C ARG A 25 -85.44 -49.23 -107.75
N GLN A 26 -85.06 -50.50 -107.93
CA GLN A 26 -83.87 -51.07 -107.29
C GLN A 26 -82.59 -50.36 -107.75
N GLN A 27 -82.46 -50.07 -109.05
CA GLN A 27 -81.34 -49.28 -109.58
C GLN A 27 -81.36 -47.84 -109.05
N GLN A 28 -82.53 -47.20 -108.97
CA GLN A 28 -82.67 -45.86 -108.43
C GLN A 28 -82.30 -45.79 -106.94
N VAL A 29 -82.73 -46.76 -106.12
CA VAL A 29 -82.36 -46.83 -104.71
C VAL A 29 -80.86 -47.07 -104.55
N ARG A 30 -80.27 -47.97 -105.35
CA ARG A 30 -78.81 -48.20 -105.33
C ARG A 30 -78.04 -46.92 -105.65
N THR A 31 -78.39 -46.23 -106.72
CA THR A 31 -77.73 -44.97 -107.09
C THR A 31 -77.91 -43.87 -106.04
N GLN A 32 -79.08 -43.79 -105.39
CA GLN A 32 -79.28 -42.87 -104.26
C GLN A 32 -78.42 -43.24 -103.05
N LEU A 33 -78.34 -44.52 -102.69
CA LEU A 33 -77.50 -45.00 -101.58
C LEU A 33 -76.01 -44.75 -101.87
N ASP A 34 -75.55 -45.05 -103.08
CA ASP A 34 -74.17 -44.80 -103.50
C ASP A 34 -73.87 -43.30 -103.43
N ARG A 35 -74.79 -42.44 -103.88
CA ARG A 35 -74.66 -40.98 -103.76
C ARG A 35 -74.63 -40.51 -102.31
N PHE A 36 -75.47 -41.06 -101.43
CA PHE A 36 -75.43 -40.72 -100.00
C PHE A 36 -74.14 -41.21 -99.33
N GLN A 37 -73.63 -42.39 -99.72
CA GLN A 37 -72.39 -42.94 -99.21
C GLN A 37 -71.19 -42.07 -99.65
N GLN A 38 -71.13 -41.70 -100.92
CA GLN A 38 -70.14 -40.76 -101.47
C GLN A 38 -70.20 -39.41 -100.75
N ALA A 39 -71.38 -38.79 -100.67
CA ALA A 39 -71.54 -37.50 -99.99
C ALA A 39 -71.15 -37.57 -98.50
N ARG A 40 -71.37 -38.71 -97.82
CA ARG A 40 -70.94 -38.91 -96.44
C ARG A 40 -69.42 -39.06 -96.33
N GLN A 41 -68.79 -39.77 -97.26
CA GLN A 41 -67.32 -39.91 -97.31
C GLN A 41 -66.66 -38.56 -97.59
N GLU A 42 -67.15 -37.81 -98.57
CA GLU A 42 -66.67 -36.46 -98.89
C GLU A 42 -66.78 -35.54 -97.67
N ARG A 43 -67.93 -35.52 -96.99
CA ARG A 43 -68.12 -34.75 -95.75
C ARG A 43 -67.18 -35.21 -94.64
N ALA A 44 -66.98 -36.51 -94.46
CA ALA A 44 -66.08 -37.03 -93.43
C ALA A 44 -64.61 -36.67 -93.71
N ILE A 45 -64.19 -36.69 -94.98
CA ILE A 45 -62.85 -36.28 -95.41
C ILE A 45 -62.69 -34.76 -95.19
N ALA A 46 -63.67 -33.96 -95.62
CA ALA A 46 -63.66 -32.51 -95.42
C ALA A 46 -63.55 -32.16 -93.92
N LEU A 47 -64.34 -32.81 -93.05
CA LEU A 47 -64.25 -32.61 -91.60
C LEU A 47 -62.90 -33.04 -91.02
N ARG A 48 -62.30 -34.13 -91.51
CA ARG A 48 -60.95 -34.52 -91.08
C ARG A 48 -59.90 -33.50 -91.50
N GLN A 49 -60.02 -32.95 -92.71
CA GLN A 49 -59.12 -31.91 -93.21
C GLN A 49 -59.26 -30.62 -92.40
N THR A 50 -60.49 -30.18 -92.09
CA THR A 50 -60.69 -28.98 -91.26
C THR A 50 -60.18 -29.16 -89.84
N LEU A 51 -60.36 -30.34 -89.23
CA LEU A 51 -59.79 -30.63 -87.91
C LEU A 51 -58.26 -30.67 -87.93
N GLN A 52 -57.65 -31.23 -88.98
CA GLN A 52 -56.20 -31.22 -89.13
C GLN A 52 -55.66 -29.79 -89.30
N GLN A 53 -56.31 -28.97 -90.14
CA GLN A 53 -55.96 -27.56 -90.29
C GLN A 53 -56.07 -26.81 -88.96
N PHE A 54 -57.16 -27.03 -88.22
CA PHE A 54 -57.36 -26.42 -86.90
C PHE A 54 -56.29 -26.85 -85.89
N GLN A 55 -55.93 -28.14 -85.85
CA GLN A 55 -54.87 -28.64 -84.97
C GLN A 55 -53.51 -28.01 -85.30
N VAL A 56 -53.16 -27.91 -86.59
CA VAL A 56 -51.91 -27.28 -87.02
C VAL A 56 -51.90 -25.80 -86.68
N GLN A 57 -53.00 -25.09 -86.92
CA GLN A 57 -53.12 -23.68 -86.57
C GLN A 57 -52.97 -23.47 -85.05
N LEU A 58 -53.63 -24.29 -84.23
CA LEU A 58 -53.51 -24.22 -82.77
C LEU A 58 -52.07 -24.51 -82.31
N GLN A 59 -51.39 -25.47 -82.93
CA GLN A 59 -49.98 -25.78 -82.65
C GLN A 59 -49.07 -24.60 -83.00
N GLN A 60 -49.31 -23.93 -84.13
CA GLN A 60 -48.57 -22.74 -84.52
C GLN A 60 -48.81 -21.59 -83.53
N GLU A 61 -50.06 -21.28 -83.22
CA GLU A 61 -50.42 -20.22 -82.26
C GLU A 61 -49.84 -20.47 -80.86
N THR A 62 -49.88 -21.72 -80.38
CA THR A 62 -49.28 -22.08 -79.08
C THR A 62 -47.75 -22.00 -79.11
N GLN A 63 -47.11 -22.40 -80.21
CA GLN A 63 -45.66 -22.30 -80.34
C GLN A 63 -45.19 -20.85 -80.42
N ASP A 64 -45.90 -20.01 -81.17
CA ASP A 64 -45.64 -18.58 -81.26
C ASP A 64 -45.82 -17.91 -79.89
N PHE A 65 -46.92 -18.20 -79.20
CA PHE A 65 -47.16 -17.71 -77.84
C PHE A 65 -46.08 -18.14 -76.84
N LEU A 66 -45.66 -19.41 -76.87
CA LEU A 66 -44.62 -19.92 -75.99
C LEU A 66 -43.27 -19.28 -76.29
N SER A 67 -42.93 -19.08 -77.57
CA SER A 67 -41.70 -18.40 -77.96
C SER A 67 -41.71 -16.95 -77.47
N GLN A 68 -42.80 -16.22 -77.68
CA GLN A 68 -42.96 -14.83 -77.22
C GLN A 68 -42.94 -14.72 -75.69
N ALA A 69 -43.61 -15.63 -74.99
CA ALA A 69 -43.62 -15.65 -73.53
C ALA A 69 -42.24 -16.01 -72.94
N SER A 70 -41.44 -16.80 -73.68
CA SER A 70 -40.07 -17.15 -73.27
C SER A 70 -39.10 -15.98 -73.50
N THR A 71 -39.19 -15.29 -74.63
CA THR A 71 -38.36 -14.10 -74.92
C THR A 71 -38.68 -12.98 -73.95
N GLN A 72 -39.96 -12.72 -73.69
CA GLN A 72 -40.38 -11.70 -72.74
C GLN A 72 -39.86 -11.99 -71.32
N ARG A 73 -39.93 -13.25 -70.86
CA ARG A 73 -39.36 -13.65 -69.57
C ARG A 73 -37.85 -13.48 -69.53
N GLN A 74 -37.16 -13.78 -70.63
CA GLN A 74 -35.71 -13.59 -70.72
C GLN A 74 -35.32 -12.12 -70.64
N GLU A 75 -36.03 -11.24 -71.35
CA GLU A 75 -35.81 -9.78 -71.29
C GLU A 75 -36.05 -9.23 -69.88
N GLN A 76 -37.15 -9.63 -69.24
CA GLN A 76 -37.45 -9.25 -67.86
C GLN A 76 -36.36 -9.75 -66.89
N ALA A 77 -35.90 -11.00 -67.05
CA ALA A 77 -34.83 -11.55 -66.23
C ALA A 77 -33.51 -10.79 -66.42
N MET A 78 -33.17 -10.39 -67.65
CA MET A 78 -31.99 -9.57 -67.92
C MET A 78 -32.11 -8.19 -67.28
N GLN A 79 -33.27 -7.53 -67.37
CA GLN A 79 -33.49 -6.24 -66.74
C GLN A 79 -33.36 -6.32 -65.22
N LEU A 80 -33.96 -7.33 -64.58
CA LEU A 80 -33.83 -7.55 -63.14
C LEU A 80 -32.38 -7.84 -62.74
N THR A 81 -31.67 -8.66 -63.52
CA THR A 81 -30.26 -8.96 -63.24
C THR A 81 -29.40 -7.70 -63.34
N GLN A 82 -29.63 -6.84 -64.34
CA GLN A 82 -28.94 -5.55 -64.46
C GLN A 82 -29.24 -4.63 -63.27
N GLN A 83 -30.50 -4.55 -62.82
CA GLN A 83 -30.88 -3.77 -61.66
C GLN A 83 -30.20 -4.28 -60.37
N LEU A 84 -30.15 -5.60 -60.17
CA LEU A 84 -29.46 -6.22 -59.04
C LEU A 84 -27.94 -6.01 -59.08
N CYS A 85 -27.32 -6.10 -60.27
CA CYS A 85 -25.91 -5.80 -60.43
C CYS A 85 -25.62 -4.33 -60.07
N ARG A 86 -26.46 -3.40 -60.53
CA ARG A 86 -26.32 -1.96 -60.23
C ARG A 86 -26.49 -1.67 -58.74
N SER A 87 -27.50 -2.24 -58.08
CA SER A 87 -27.71 -2.04 -56.63
C SER A 87 -26.58 -2.65 -55.81
N THR A 88 -26.09 -3.83 -56.19
CA THR A 88 -24.94 -4.47 -55.53
C THR A 88 -23.67 -3.65 -55.68
N GLN A 89 -23.42 -3.07 -56.86
CA GLN A 89 -22.27 -2.18 -57.08
C GLN A 89 -22.37 -0.92 -56.23
N LEU A 90 -23.55 -0.29 -56.16
CA LEU A 90 -23.77 0.90 -55.35
C LEU A 90 -23.57 0.61 -53.86
N LEU A 91 -24.10 -0.50 -53.35
CA LEU A 91 -23.88 -0.92 -51.96
C LEU A 91 -22.40 -1.19 -51.66
N ARG A 92 -21.66 -1.80 -52.60
CA ARG A 92 -20.21 -2.01 -52.45
C ARG A 92 -19.43 -0.69 -52.41
N GLN A 93 -19.81 0.29 -53.23
CA GLN A 93 -19.21 1.61 -53.20
C GLN A 93 -19.49 2.33 -51.88
N GLN A 94 -20.74 2.38 -51.45
CA GLN A 94 -21.13 3.02 -50.18
C GLN A 94 -20.46 2.36 -48.97
N THR A 95 -20.38 1.03 -48.95
CA THR A 95 -19.68 0.32 -47.86
C THR A 95 -18.19 0.59 -47.87
N ALA A 96 -17.54 0.65 -49.04
CA ALA A 96 -16.14 1.03 -49.14
C ALA A 96 -15.88 2.47 -48.67
N GLU A 97 -16.73 3.42 -49.05
CA GLU A 97 -16.66 4.82 -48.61
C GLU A 97 -16.83 4.94 -47.09
N LEU A 98 -17.86 4.30 -46.51
CA LEU A 98 -18.09 4.31 -45.06
C LEU A 98 -16.93 3.69 -44.29
N LEU A 99 -16.37 2.57 -44.77
CA LEU A 99 -15.21 1.95 -44.15
C LEU A 99 -13.99 2.85 -44.24
N SER A 100 -13.76 3.53 -45.38
CA SER A 100 -12.64 4.46 -45.53
C SER A 100 -12.75 5.65 -44.57
N MET A 101 -13.94 6.25 -44.45
CA MET A 101 -14.22 7.33 -43.50
C MET A 101 -14.01 6.86 -42.06
N GLN A 102 -14.55 5.69 -41.70
CA GLN A 102 -14.38 5.13 -40.36
C GLN A 102 -12.91 4.82 -40.03
N THR A 103 -12.12 4.35 -41.01
CA THR A 103 -10.68 4.15 -40.80
C THR A 103 -9.96 5.47 -40.59
N ALA A 104 -10.29 6.52 -41.35
CA ALA A 104 -9.71 7.85 -41.15
C ALA A 104 -10.05 8.39 -39.76
N ASP A 105 -11.32 8.32 -39.34
CA ASP A 105 -11.77 8.76 -38.02
C ASP A 105 -11.04 8.02 -36.89
N ARG A 106 -10.93 6.69 -36.99
CA ARG A 106 -10.20 5.89 -35.99
C ARG A 106 -8.73 6.26 -35.93
N THR A 107 -8.09 6.53 -37.06
CA THR A 107 -6.67 6.95 -37.07
C THR A 107 -6.48 8.34 -36.46
N LEU A 108 -7.40 9.27 -36.71
CA LEU A 108 -7.38 10.61 -36.13
C LEU A 108 -7.57 10.53 -34.61
N MET A 109 -8.59 9.82 -34.14
CA MET A 109 -8.82 9.61 -32.70
C MET A 109 -7.62 8.96 -32.03
N ALA A 110 -7.00 7.95 -32.67
CA ALA A 110 -5.79 7.32 -32.14
C ALA A 110 -4.63 8.32 -32.03
N GLN A 111 -4.41 9.16 -33.06
CA GLN A 111 -3.39 10.21 -33.03
C GLN A 111 -3.65 11.24 -31.92
N GLN A 112 -4.89 11.67 -31.72
CA GLN A 112 -5.26 12.58 -30.63
C GLN A 112 -4.95 11.97 -29.26
N ILE A 113 -5.36 10.71 -29.03
CA ILE A 113 -5.06 10.02 -27.76
C ILE A 113 -3.55 9.92 -27.53
N PHE A 114 -2.75 9.64 -28.57
CA PHE A 114 -1.29 9.61 -28.44
C PHE A 114 -0.70 10.98 -28.12
N GLN A 115 -1.24 12.07 -28.68
CA GLN A 115 -0.81 13.43 -28.37
C GLN A 115 -1.15 13.78 -26.92
N GLU A 116 -2.38 13.53 -26.47
CA GLU A 116 -2.81 13.77 -25.09
C GLU A 116 -1.98 12.97 -24.07
N LEU A 117 -1.69 11.69 -24.37
CA LEU A 117 -0.80 10.86 -23.55
C LEU A 117 0.63 11.41 -23.51
N GLY A 118 1.13 11.93 -24.64
CA GLY A 118 2.44 12.56 -24.73
C GLY A 118 2.52 13.83 -23.88
N GLU A 119 1.52 14.70 -23.96
CA GLU A 119 1.41 15.92 -23.15
C GLU A 119 1.30 15.59 -21.66
N PHE A 120 0.47 14.62 -21.30
CA PHE A 120 0.34 14.15 -19.92
C PHE A 120 1.67 13.61 -19.39
N HIS A 121 2.38 12.79 -20.16
CA HIS A 121 3.67 12.24 -19.77
C HIS A 121 4.72 13.35 -19.59
N ALA A 122 4.75 14.35 -20.49
CA ALA A 122 5.63 15.50 -20.35
C ALA A 122 5.32 16.31 -19.07
N SER A 123 4.04 16.52 -18.76
CA SER A 123 3.59 17.17 -17.52
C SER A 123 4.00 16.37 -16.28
N LEU A 124 3.89 15.04 -16.33
CA LEU A 124 4.32 14.16 -15.24
C LEU A 124 5.84 14.19 -15.05
N ILE A 125 6.63 14.16 -16.11
CA ILE A 125 8.09 14.32 -16.03
C ILE A 125 8.44 15.67 -15.39
N ASN A 126 7.79 16.75 -15.81
CA ASN A 126 8.06 18.08 -15.29
C ASN A 126 7.70 18.19 -13.79
N SER A 127 6.52 17.71 -13.39
CA SER A 127 6.09 17.74 -11.98
C SER A 127 6.97 16.86 -11.09
N THR A 128 7.36 15.67 -11.55
CA THR A 128 8.27 14.80 -10.81
C THR A 128 9.68 15.38 -10.73
N ALA A 129 10.18 16.05 -11.78
CA ALA A 129 11.46 16.77 -11.74
C ALA A 129 11.42 17.95 -10.76
N LEU A 130 10.33 18.72 -10.74
CA LEU A 130 10.12 19.80 -9.76
C LEU A 130 10.07 19.26 -8.33
N LEU A 131 9.35 18.16 -8.09
CA LEU A 131 9.29 17.51 -6.77
C LEU A 131 10.68 17.05 -6.33
N ARG A 132 11.43 16.38 -7.21
CA ARG A 132 12.81 15.95 -6.93
C ARG A 132 13.71 17.13 -6.58
N LYS A 133 13.62 18.23 -7.32
CA LYS A 133 14.39 19.46 -7.04
C LYS A 133 14.01 20.05 -5.68
N SER A 134 12.72 20.13 -5.36
CA SER A 134 12.23 20.61 -4.06
C SER A 134 12.74 19.75 -2.89
N LEU A 135 12.66 18.42 -3.01
CA LEU A 135 13.19 17.51 -1.99
C LEU A 135 14.71 17.66 -1.84
N GLN A 136 15.43 17.81 -2.94
CA GLN A 136 16.88 18.04 -2.91
C GLN A 136 17.22 19.35 -2.19
N GLN A 137 16.46 20.42 -2.41
CA GLN A 137 16.62 21.70 -1.71
C GLN A 137 16.33 21.55 -0.21
N GLN A 138 15.26 20.85 0.17
CA GLN A 138 14.95 20.59 1.59
C GLN A 138 16.05 19.80 2.29
N ILE A 139 16.60 18.77 1.64
CA ILE A 139 17.72 18.00 2.20
C ILE A 139 18.96 18.88 2.37
N GLN A 140 19.24 19.78 1.43
CA GLN A 140 20.36 20.72 1.54
C GLN A 140 20.17 21.69 2.71
N LEU A 141 18.97 22.27 2.85
CA LEU A 141 18.64 23.15 3.98
C LEU A 141 18.77 22.44 5.33
N LEU A 142 18.24 21.21 5.44
CA LEU A 142 18.36 20.41 6.66
C LEU A 142 19.84 20.13 6.99
N ARG A 143 20.68 19.87 5.98
CA ARG A 143 22.12 19.66 6.17
C ARG A 143 22.82 20.91 6.68
N THR A 144 22.50 22.09 6.15
CA THR A 144 23.10 23.34 6.63
C THR A 144 22.64 23.64 8.06
N GLU A 145 21.34 23.52 8.35
CA GLU A 145 20.81 23.74 9.70
C GLU A 145 21.42 22.79 10.74
N THR A 146 21.60 21.51 10.39
CA THR A 146 22.23 20.54 11.30
C THR A 146 23.71 20.84 11.51
N GLN A 147 24.42 21.27 10.47
CA GLN A 147 25.82 21.71 10.57
C GLN A 147 25.96 22.94 11.47
N ASP A 148 25.09 23.93 11.32
CA ASP A 148 25.08 25.15 12.15
C ASP A 148 24.79 24.82 13.62
N LYS A 149 23.81 23.95 13.89
CA LYS A 149 23.53 23.45 15.25
C LYS A 149 24.72 22.74 15.86
N LEU A 150 25.42 21.89 15.10
CA LEU A 150 26.63 21.21 15.58
C LEU A 150 27.76 22.18 15.89
N GLN A 151 27.95 23.21 15.07
CA GLN A 151 28.94 24.27 15.32
C GLN A 151 28.59 25.08 16.57
N SER A 152 27.33 25.46 16.75
CA SER A 152 26.85 26.14 17.94
C SER A 152 27.11 25.29 19.21
N HIS A 153 26.74 24.01 19.21
CA HIS A 153 27.04 23.11 20.33
C HIS A 153 28.54 22.93 20.60
N ARG A 154 29.38 22.96 19.55
CA ARG A 154 30.83 22.94 19.72
C ARG A 154 31.33 24.22 20.39
N GLN A 155 30.86 25.38 19.97
CA GLN A 155 31.21 26.68 20.57
C GLN A 155 30.79 26.74 22.03
N VAL A 156 29.56 26.33 22.36
CA VAL A 156 29.07 26.27 23.74
C VAL A 156 29.95 25.37 24.60
N ARG A 157 30.37 24.19 24.10
CA ARG A 157 31.29 23.33 24.86
C ARG A 157 32.64 23.98 25.14
N ILE A 158 33.20 24.71 24.18
CA ILE A 158 34.46 25.44 24.37
C ILE A 158 34.27 26.56 25.39
N GLN A 159 33.16 27.29 25.31
CA GLN A 159 32.84 28.34 26.27
C GLN A 159 32.70 27.77 27.70
N ASN A 160 31.92 26.72 27.88
CA ASN A 160 31.75 26.07 29.18
C ASN A 160 33.08 25.53 29.74
N GLN A 161 33.96 25.03 28.88
CA GLN A 161 35.32 24.62 29.28
C GLN A 161 36.15 25.81 29.76
N MET A 162 36.08 26.96 29.07
CA MET A 162 36.78 28.17 29.51
C MET A 162 36.23 28.69 30.84
N GLU A 163 34.91 28.74 31.00
CA GLU A 163 34.25 29.15 32.26
C GLU A 163 34.66 28.23 33.41
N MET A 164 34.61 26.90 33.22
CA MET A 164 35.05 25.93 34.22
C MET A 164 36.54 26.09 34.58
N MET A 165 37.40 26.32 33.58
CA MET A 165 38.83 26.56 33.84
C MET A 165 39.07 27.84 34.62
N GLN A 166 38.28 28.90 34.38
CA GLN A 166 38.34 30.15 35.15
C GLN A 166 37.83 29.97 36.58
N GLU A 167 36.74 29.24 36.78
CA GLU A 167 36.24 28.91 38.12
C GLU A 167 37.27 28.10 38.92
N LEU A 168 37.92 27.13 38.28
CA LEU A 168 39.00 26.35 38.89
C LEU A 168 40.23 27.20 39.23
N SER A 169 40.65 28.11 38.35
CA SER A 169 41.78 29.00 38.67
C SER A 169 41.43 29.93 39.83
N ASN A 170 40.23 30.51 39.84
CA ASN A 170 39.76 31.35 40.93
C ASN A 170 39.73 30.58 42.26
N TYR A 171 39.22 29.34 42.26
CA TYR A 171 39.21 28.49 43.45
C TYR A 171 40.62 28.20 43.97
N VAL A 172 41.58 27.88 43.08
CA VAL A 172 42.97 27.63 43.46
C VAL A 172 43.63 28.89 44.03
N GLU A 173 43.36 30.06 43.46
CA GLU A 173 43.86 31.34 43.97
C GLU A 173 43.29 31.67 45.36
N VAL A 174 41.99 31.48 45.57
CA VAL A 174 41.34 31.64 46.89
C VAL A 174 41.93 30.66 47.89
N LEU A 175 42.09 29.39 47.53
CA LEU A 175 42.69 28.38 48.39
C LEU A 175 44.14 28.75 48.76
N HIS A 176 44.93 29.22 47.80
CA HIS A 176 46.30 29.67 48.06
C HIS A 176 46.32 30.86 49.01
N PHE A 177 45.43 31.83 48.82
CA PHE A 177 45.27 32.98 49.71
C PHE A 177 44.89 32.54 51.14
N GLU A 178 43.88 31.67 51.29
CA GLU A 178 43.47 31.13 52.59
C GLU A 178 44.60 30.37 53.30
N VAL A 179 45.32 29.52 52.57
CA VAL A 179 46.48 28.80 53.11
C VAL A 179 47.58 29.77 53.54
N GLN A 180 47.84 30.82 52.77
CA GLN A 180 48.84 31.83 53.11
C GLN A 180 48.44 32.61 54.38
N VAL A 181 47.18 33.03 54.49
CA VAL A 181 46.63 33.69 55.69
C VAL A 181 46.76 32.79 56.91
N TYR A 182 46.38 31.51 56.78
CA TYR A 182 46.51 30.54 57.87
C TYR A 182 47.97 30.35 58.32
N LEU A 183 48.92 30.28 57.39
CA LEU A 183 50.34 30.18 57.71
C LEU A 183 50.87 31.44 58.40
N THR A 184 50.43 32.64 57.99
CA THR A 184 50.81 33.88 58.67
C THR A 184 50.25 33.95 60.09
N ASP A 185 49.00 33.51 60.30
CA ASP A 185 48.37 33.46 61.63
C ASP A 185 49.09 32.48 62.56
N LEU A 186 49.49 31.31 62.05
CA LEU A 186 50.31 30.35 62.78
C LEU A 186 51.69 30.94 63.14
N ALA A 187 52.33 31.66 62.23
CA ALA A 187 53.62 32.30 62.49
C ALA A 187 53.49 33.38 63.57
N GLN A 188 52.45 34.22 63.52
CA GLN A 188 52.15 35.22 64.54
C GLN A 188 51.86 34.55 65.90
N THR A 189 51.04 33.50 65.93
CA THR A 189 50.74 32.75 67.16
C THR A 189 52.01 32.17 67.78
N ARG A 190 52.91 31.61 66.97
CA ARG A 190 54.21 31.10 67.44
C ARG A 190 55.10 32.22 67.97
N GLN A 191 55.14 33.37 67.29
CA GLN A 191 55.93 34.52 67.72
C GLN A 191 55.43 35.05 69.07
N VAL A 192 54.12 35.28 69.21
CA VAL A 192 53.49 35.70 70.47
C VAL A 192 53.81 34.72 71.58
N ARG A 193 53.60 33.42 71.35
CA ARG A 193 53.93 32.38 72.34
C ARG A 193 55.42 32.37 72.72
N SER A 194 56.31 32.58 71.75
CA SER A 194 57.76 32.65 72.03
C SER A 194 58.15 33.90 72.84
N GLN A 195 57.46 35.03 72.62
CA GLN A 195 57.65 36.26 73.40
C GLN A 195 57.11 36.10 74.82
N GLN A 196 55.94 35.49 74.99
CA GLN A 196 55.38 35.13 76.31
C GLN A 196 56.34 34.24 77.09
N ILE A 197 56.86 33.16 76.49
CA ILE A 197 57.85 32.29 77.15
C ILE A 197 59.11 33.08 77.55
N ARG A 198 59.58 34.01 76.69
CA ARG A 198 60.75 34.86 77.04
C ARG A 198 60.46 35.78 78.22
N GLN A 199 59.27 36.37 78.29
CA GLN A 199 58.83 37.21 79.40
C GLN A 199 58.74 36.40 80.69
N GLU A 200 58.06 35.24 80.66
CA GLU A 200 57.98 34.33 81.82
C GLU A 200 59.37 33.91 82.33
N LEU A 201 60.31 33.65 81.42
CA LEU A 201 61.69 33.34 81.79
C LEU A 201 62.44 34.53 82.38
N GLN A 202 62.20 35.75 81.90
CA GLN A 202 62.77 36.98 82.46
C GLN A 202 62.19 37.24 83.85
N GLU A 203 60.88 37.16 84.01
CA GLU A 203 60.21 37.29 85.32
C GLU A 203 60.74 36.25 86.32
N CYS A 204 60.94 35.00 85.89
CA CYS A 204 61.55 33.97 86.73
C CYS A 204 63.03 34.24 87.04
N ARG A 205 63.77 34.95 86.19
CA ARG A 205 65.15 35.38 86.47
C ARG A 205 65.16 36.53 87.44
N ASP A 206 64.34 37.56 87.21
CA ASP A 206 64.25 38.74 88.07
C ASP A 206 63.73 38.36 89.46
N ARG A 207 62.74 37.46 89.53
CA ARG A 207 62.27 36.88 90.80
C ARG A 207 63.38 36.15 91.53
N ARG A 208 64.17 35.32 90.82
CA ARG A 208 65.33 34.65 91.42
C ARG A 208 66.40 35.65 91.86
N LEU A 209 66.66 36.71 91.10
CA LEU A 209 67.60 37.76 91.50
C LEU A 209 67.10 38.46 92.76
N ALA A 210 65.83 38.87 92.82
CA ALA A 210 65.21 39.48 93.99
C ALA A 210 65.21 38.54 95.21
N GLU A 211 64.93 37.25 95.03
CA GLU A 211 65.03 36.24 96.09
C GLU A 211 66.48 36.07 96.57
N THR A 212 67.46 36.04 95.65
CA THR A 212 68.87 36.00 96.04
C THR A 212 69.32 37.27 96.76
N GLU A 213 68.89 38.45 96.32
CA GLU A 213 69.16 39.72 96.97
C GLU A 213 68.52 39.78 98.36
N ALA A 214 67.28 39.31 98.51
CA ALA A 214 66.61 39.20 99.80
C ALA A 214 67.35 38.22 100.73
N MET A 215 67.82 37.08 100.22
CA MET A 215 68.68 36.17 100.99
C MET A 215 70.01 36.83 101.36
N PHE A 216 70.62 37.62 100.48
CA PHE A 216 71.85 38.37 100.79
C PHE A 216 71.60 39.49 101.81
N GLN A 217 70.42 40.13 101.79
CA GLN A 217 70.01 41.10 102.80
C GLN A 217 69.82 40.44 104.16
N GLN A 218 69.12 39.30 104.22
CA GLN A 218 68.99 38.50 105.45
C GLN A 218 70.35 38.02 105.97
N LEU A 219 71.26 37.58 105.08
CA LEU A 219 72.64 37.27 105.46
C LEU A 219 73.42 38.51 105.92
N GLY A 220 73.11 39.68 105.36
CA GLY A 220 73.67 40.97 105.76
C GLY A 220 73.21 41.38 107.15
N GLU A 221 71.91 41.26 107.44
CA GLU A 221 71.31 41.43 108.75
C GLU A 221 71.89 40.45 109.74
N PHE A 222 71.92 39.15 109.42
CA PHE A 222 72.54 38.13 110.27
C PHE A 222 74.03 38.41 110.51
N ARG A 223 74.78 38.90 109.53
CA ARG A 223 76.18 39.32 109.72
C ARG A 223 76.29 40.60 110.55
N ALA A 224 75.32 41.51 110.48
CA ALA A 224 75.25 42.70 111.31
C ALA A 224 74.89 42.34 112.76
N GLU A 225 73.94 41.43 112.96
CA GLU A 225 73.62 40.81 114.24
C GLU A 225 74.83 40.07 114.80
N LEU A 226 75.50 39.23 114.00
CA LEU A 226 76.75 38.60 114.42
C LEU A 226 77.80 39.64 114.77
N ARG A 227 77.96 40.73 114.02
CA ARG A 227 78.88 41.82 114.38
C ARG A 227 78.44 42.57 115.63
N ALA A 228 77.15 42.72 115.88
CA ALA A 228 76.61 43.32 117.11
C ALA A 228 76.86 42.39 118.30
N VAL A 229 76.58 41.09 118.18
CA VAL A 229 76.89 40.06 119.19
C VAL A 229 78.39 39.95 119.40
N TYR A 230 79.20 39.94 118.33
CA TYR A 230 80.66 39.98 118.46
C TYR A 230 81.12 41.31 119.05
N ALA A 231 80.49 42.46 118.78
CA ALA A 231 80.83 43.73 119.41
C ALA A 231 80.42 43.77 120.88
N GLU A 232 79.30 43.14 121.25
CA GLU A 232 78.79 43.00 122.62
C GLU A 232 79.60 41.98 123.43
N VAL A 233 79.97 40.86 122.82
CA VAL A 233 80.91 39.85 123.38
C VAL A 233 82.33 40.40 123.42
N ARG A 234 82.77 41.17 122.42
CA ARG A 234 84.08 41.83 122.43
C ARG A 234 84.10 42.95 123.47
N GLN A 235 83.05 43.76 123.60
CA GLN A 235 82.93 44.74 124.68
C GLN A 235 82.85 44.10 126.07
N SER A 236 82.28 42.89 126.21
CA SER A 236 82.16 42.21 127.51
C SER A 236 83.34 41.30 127.88
N VAL A 237 84.13 40.83 126.92
CA VAL A 237 85.22 39.87 127.20
C VAL A 237 86.61 40.42 126.85
N TRP A 238 86.75 41.34 125.88
CA TRP A 238 88.05 41.82 125.40
C TRP A 238 87.96 43.25 124.86
N GLY A 239 88.22 44.23 125.74
CA GLY A 239 88.29 45.65 125.42
C GLY A 239 88.99 45.97 124.09
N GLU A 240 88.47 47.00 123.42
CA GLU A 240 88.75 47.44 122.05
C GLU A 240 90.22 47.37 121.63
N ILE A 241 90.48 46.57 120.59
CA ILE A 241 91.71 46.67 119.80
C ILE A 241 91.29 46.51 118.33
N SER A 242 91.29 47.64 117.63
CA SER A 242 91.10 47.73 116.19
C SER A 242 92.31 47.19 115.42
N ASP A 243 92.03 46.87 114.15
CA ASP A 243 92.90 47.08 112.98
C ASP A 243 93.45 45.88 112.19
N THR A 244 93.49 46.17 110.88
CA THR A 244 94.33 45.64 109.80
C THR A 244 93.87 44.33 109.16
N ARG A 245 94.16 44.00 107.89
CA ARG A 245 94.63 44.59 106.61
C ARG A 245 94.94 43.34 105.73
N SER A 246 95.11 43.52 104.41
CA SER A 246 95.61 42.58 103.38
C SER A 246 94.53 41.74 102.67
N ASP A 247 94.28 41.92 101.38
CA ASP A 247 95.09 41.62 100.17
C ASP A 247 95.42 40.12 100.03
N ILE A 248 95.04 39.52 98.89
CA ILE A 248 95.86 38.69 97.97
C ILE A 248 94.99 37.78 97.07
N HIS A 249 95.33 37.82 95.78
CA HIS A 249 95.15 36.89 94.64
C HIS A 249 94.52 35.49 94.79
N SER A 250 93.81 35.07 93.71
CA SER A 250 94.02 33.84 92.89
C SER A 250 92.74 33.56 92.09
N ASP A 251 92.69 33.59 90.75
CA ASP A 251 93.26 32.70 89.73
C ASP A 251 92.75 31.24 89.81
N SER A 252 92.13 30.76 88.72
CA SER A 252 91.90 29.36 88.27
C SER A 252 90.50 29.20 87.61
N ARG A 253 90.35 28.96 86.30
CA ARG A 253 90.69 27.77 85.49
C ARG A 253 89.63 26.66 85.58
N SER A 254 89.45 25.96 84.45
CA SER A 254 88.75 24.67 84.22
C SER A 254 87.25 24.74 83.89
N ASP A 255 86.66 23.85 83.11
CA ASP A 255 87.04 22.99 81.98
C ASP A 255 85.74 22.23 81.60
N VAL A 256 85.72 21.66 80.40
CA VAL A 256 85.15 20.30 80.13
C VAL A 256 83.62 20.07 80.12
N SER A 257 83.19 19.60 78.93
CA SER A 257 82.21 18.52 78.69
C SER A 257 80.71 18.78 78.95
N THR A 258 79.76 18.15 78.26
CA THR A 258 79.73 16.78 77.70
C THR A 258 78.50 16.63 76.79
N LYS A 259 78.61 15.80 75.72
CA LYS A 259 77.70 14.69 75.27
C LYS A 259 76.17 14.95 75.23
N LYS A 260 75.37 14.51 74.24
CA LYS A 260 75.19 13.18 73.58
C LYS A 260 74.03 13.36 72.56
N SER A 261 74.05 12.78 71.34
CA SER A 261 73.38 11.52 70.95
C SER A 261 71.84 11.56 71.15
N SER A 262 70.93 11.27 70.21
CA SER A 262 70.92 10.24 69.16
C SER A 262 69.71 10.42 68.19
N GLU A 263 69.96 10.06 66.93
CA GLU A 263 69.08 9.47 65.88
C GLU A 263 68.37 8.16 66.35
N PRO A 264 67.63 7.33 65.53
CA PRO A 264 67.08 7.46 64.16
C PRO A 264 65.66 6.77 63.92
N ILE A 265 65.25 6.65 62.64
CA ILE A 265 64.52 5.52 61.96
C ILE A 265 63.00 5.61 61.59
N ALA A 266 62.80 5.71 60.25
CA ALA A 266 61.94 4.97 59.29
C ALA A 266 60.45 5.25 58.99
N LEU A 267 60.21 5.20 57.66
CA LEU A 267 58.98 5.08 56.89
C LEU A 267 58.19 3.78 57.17
N PRO A 268 56.93 3.68 56.67
CA PRO A 268 56.70 2.70 55.60
C PRO A 268 55.78 3.14 54.44
N LYS A 269 55.99 2.50 53.29
CA LYS A 269 55.14 2.45 52.10
C LYS A 269 54.10 1.33 52.24
N SER A 270 52.86 1.55 51.79
CA SER A 270 52.08 0.52 51.08
C SER A 270 50.89 1.13 50.31
N SER A 271 50.61 0.57 49.14
CA SER A 271 49.50 0.87 48.24
C SER A 271 48.40 -0.18 48.39
N PRO A 272 47.16 0.09 47.95
CA PRO A 272 46.29 -0.97 47.45
C PRO A 272 45.71 -0.69 46.05
N LYS A 273 45.56 -1.78 45.30
CA LYS A 273 45.02 -1.87 43.93
C LYS A 273 44.04 -3.04 43.87
N ILE A 274 42.73 -2.79 43.79
CA ILE A 274 41.60 -3.72 43.50
C ILE A 274 40.39 -2.80 43.17
N THR A 275 39.45 -2.98 42.22
CA THR A 275 39.22 -3.85 41.06
C THR A 275 38.01 -3.22 40.33
N ASN A 276 38.06 -3.18 39.00
CA ASN A 276 37.01 -2.63 38.13
C ASN A 276 35.79 -3.56 38.04
N LEU A 277 34.59 -3.00 38.17
CA LEU A 277 33.31 -3.62 37.82
C LEU A 277 32.92 -3.24 36.39
N VAL A 278 32.84 -4.24 35.51
CA VAL A 278 32.30 -4.16 34.14
C VAL A 278 30.95 -4.88 34.14
N THR A 279 29.90 -4.18 33.74
CA THR A 279 28.53 -4.71 33.56
C THR A 279 28.18 -4.70 32.08
N SER A 280 27.79 -5.85 31.53
CA SER A 280 27.03 -6.00 30.28
C SER A 280 26.47 -7.43 30.15
N PRO A 281 25.41 -7.65 29.34
CA PRO A 281 24.23 -8.43 29.73
C PRO A 281 24.17 -9.87 29.19
N VAL A 282 23.37 -10.71 29.86
CA VAL A 282 23.11 -12.13 29.52
C VAL A 282 21.67 -12.33 29.01
N VAL A 283 21.60 -12.72 27.73
CA VAL A 283 20.83 -13.79 27.05
C VAL A 283 19.52 -14.34 27.67
N SER A 284 18.54 -14.51 26.75
CA SER A 284 17.22 -15.15 26.80
C SER A 284 17.15 -16.64 27.20
N PRO A 285 15.94 -17.15 27.50
CA PRO A 285 15.49 -18.49 27.08
C PRO A 285 14.10 -18.43 26.40
N VAL A 286 13.85 -18.98 25.20
CA VAL A 286 13.67 -20.40 24.81
C VAL A 286 12.70 -21.19 25.69
N VAL A 287 11.45 -21.34 25.24
CA VAL A 287 10.57 -22.48 25.53
C VAL A 287 9.69 -22.77 24.29
N SER A 288 9.82 -23.98 23.75
CA SER A 288 8.81 -24.69 22.95
C SER A 288 8.18 -25.79 23.84
N PRO A 289 6.96 -26.29 23.54
CA PRO A 289 6.90 -27.67 23.02
C PRO A 289 5.69 -28.05 22.12
N ALA A 290 5.85 -29.22 21.47
CA ALA A 290 4.87 -30.23 21.01
C ALA A 290 4.00 -29.91 19.77
N THR A 291 4.21 -30.49 18.58
CA THR A 291 4.12 -31.90 18.10
C THR A 291 2.70 -32.48 18.05
N SER A 292 2.25 -32.84 16.83
CA SER A 292 1.24 -33.86 16.41
C SER A 292 0.31 -33.27 15.33
N SER A 293 -0.13 -33.92 14.24
CA SER A 293 0.13 -35.21 13.60
C SER A 293 -0.56 -35.16 12.22
N ALA A 294 -0.06 -35.97 11.29
CA ALA A 294 -0.55 -36.18 9.95
C ALA A 294 -2.03 -36.62 9.85
N THR A 295 -2.68 -36.35 8.70
CA THR A 295 -3.50 -37.34 7.97
C THR A 295 -3.71 -36.89 6.51
N ARG A 296 -3.20 -37.71 5.58
CA ARG A 296 -3.55 -37.78 4.16
C ARG A 296 -5.05 -38.00 3.97
N LEU A 297 -5.64 -37.45 2.90
CA LEU A 297 -6.40 -38.26 1.94
C LEU A 297 -6.71 -37.48 0.66
N ALA A 298 -6.37 -38.12 -0.46
CA ALA A 298 -6.73 -37.75 -1.80
C ALA A 298 -8.23 -37.96 -2.05
N THR A 299 -8.86 -37.18 -2.94
CA THR A 299 -9.50 -37.68 -4.16
C THR A 299 -10.03 -36.55 -5.04
N LYS A 300 -10.22 -36.91 -6.31
CA LYS A 300 -10.26 -36.10 -7.52
C LYS A 300 -11.74 -35.84 -7.96
N PRO A 301 -12.03 -35.35 -9.18
CA PRO A 301 -13.02 -34.31 -9.44
C PRO A 301 -14.40 -34.83 -9.88
N GLY A 302 -15.41 -33.98 -9.78
CA GLY A 302 -16.74 -34.21 -10.35
C GLY A 302 -17.17 -33.04 -11.22
N THR A 303 -16.94 -33.17 -12.52
CA THR A 303 -17.65 -32.48 -13.59
C THR A 303 -19.15 -32.64 -13.43
N ASN A 304 -19.95 -31.60 -13.69
CA ASN A 304 -21.21 -31.77 -14.42
C ASN A 304 -21.61 -30.47 -15.11
N SER A 305 -21.55 -30.56 -16.43
CA SER A 305 -22.11 -29.68 -17.43
C SER A 305 -23.57 -30.08 -17.67
N ALA A 306 -24.49 -29.11 -17.65
CA ALA A 306 -25.80 -29.18 -18.27
C ALA A 306 -26.25 -27.72 -18.47
N ALA A 307 -26.13 -27.11 -19.65
CA ALA A 307 -26.90 -27.37 -20.87
C ALA A 307 -28.42 -27.35 -20.59
N VAL A 308 -29.02 -26.16 -20.62
CA VAL A 308 -30.43 -26.00 -20.96
C VAL A 308 -30.57 -24.88 -22.00
N MET A 309 -31.27 -25.27 -23.05
CA MET A 309 -31.58 -24.57 -24.30
C MET A 309 -32.50 -23.35 -24.13
N PHE A 310 -32.27 -22.39 -25.02
CA PHE A 310 -33.23 -21.59 -25.81
C PHE A 310 -34.69 -21.47 -25.33
N LYS A 311 -35.17 -20.21 -25.21
CA LYS A 311 -35.97 -19.59 -26.28
C LYS A 311 -36.14 -18.06 -26.10
N PRO A 312 -36.30 -17.30 -27.20
CA PRO A 312 -36.33 -15.85 -27.22
C PRO A 312 -37.77 -15.30 -27.21
N VAL A 313 -37.99 -14.17 -26.55
CA VAL A 313 -39.14 -13.28 -26.82
C VAL A 313 -38.63 -11.84 -26.79
N ALA A 314 -38.74 -11.18 -27.94
CA ALA A 314 -38.71 -9.73 -28.08
C ALA A 314 -40.16 -9.22 -28.24
N PRO A 315 -40.40 -7.93 -28.44
CA PRO A 315 -40.12 -6.80 -27.55
C PRO A 315 -41.42 -6.01 -27.28
N VAL A 316 -41.59 -5.43 -26.09
CA VAL A 316 -42.64 -4.40 -25.89
C VAL A 316 -42.07 -3.24 -25.08
N LYS A 317 -42.00 -2.08 -25.75
CA LYS A 317 -42.08 -0.72 -25.22
C LYS A 317 -43.15 -0.01 -26.08
N PRO A 318 -43.71 1.15 -25.69
CA PRO A 318 -43.50 1.92 -24.46
C PRO A 318 -44.84 2.33 -23.79
N ALA A 319 -44.76 2.99 -22.62
CA ALA A 319 -45.32 4.34 -22.40
C ALA A 319 -45.85 4.60 -20.97
N VAL A 320 -45.69 5.87 -20.62
CA VAL A 320 -46.41 6.70 -19.63
C VAL A 320 -45.94 6.70 -18.18
N ALA A 321 -45.32 7.85 -17.90
CA ALA A 321 -45.20 8.58 -16.64
C ALA A 321 -46.27 8.31 -15.57
N SER A 322 -45.82 8.25 -14.32
CA SER A 322 -46.48 8.97 -13.24
C SER A 322 -45.49 9.32 -12.15
N ALA A 323 -45.58 10.60 -11.77
CA ALA A 323 -44.81 11.27 -10.75
C ALA A 323 -45.25 10.81 -9.35
N ILE A 324 -44.28 10.59 -8.45
CA ILE A 324 -44.43 10.92 -7.03
C ILE A 324 -43.13 11.56 -6.58
N SER A 325 -43.17 12.88 -6.48
CA SER A 325 -42.30 13.71 -5.65
C SER A 325 -42.72 13.52 -4.19
N LEU A 326 -41.77 13.32 -3.27
CA LEU A 326 -41.88 13.77 -1.88
C LEU A 326 -40.52 13.66 -1.16
N LYS A 327 -40.17 14.79 -0.54
CA LYS A 327 -39.41 15.01 0.69
C LYS A 327 -37.88 15.10 0.68
N SER A 328 -37.50 16.36 0.85
CA SER A 328 -36.27 16.96 1.34
C SER A 328 -36.01 16.73 2.84
N VAL A 329 -34.71 16.52 3.13
CA VAL A 329 -33.87 17.18 4.17
C VAL A 329 -33.80 16.61 5.61
N SER A 330 -32.52 16.46 6.00
CA SER A 330 -31.88 16.39 7.32
C SER A 330 -31.84 15.05 8.06
N HIS A 331 -30.64 14.48 8.16
CA HIS A 331 -29.97 14.30 9.46
C HIS A 331 -28.44 14.21 9.34
N GLU A 332 -27.82 14.90 10.28
CA GLU A 332 -26.49 14.83 10.88
C GLU A 332 -25.50 13.71 10.51
N ALA A 333 -24.25 14.15 10.44
CA ALA A 333 -23.03 13.35 10.60
C ALA A 333 -23.04 12.53 11.90
N PRO A 334 -22.27 11.42 11.91
CA PRO A 334 -21.05 11.52 12.70
C PRO A 334 -19.82 11.05 11.92
N ALA A 335 -18.72 11.77 12.14
CA ALA A 335 -17.39 11.36 11.79
C ALA A 335 -16.99 10.14 12.63
N ILE A 336 -16.55 9.06 11.98
CA ILE A 336 -15.72 8.04 12.60
C ILE A 336 -14.51 7.85 11.69
N SER A 337 -13.39 8.44 12.10
CA SER A 337 -12.06 8.05 11.64
C SER A 337 -11.71 6.71 12.28
N LEU A 338 -11.51 5.67 11.47
CA LEU A 338 -10.83 4.44 11.89
C LEU A 338 -9.95 3.91 10.74
N LEU A 339 -8.64 4.09 10.95
CA LEU A 339 -7.51 3.24 10.54
C LEU A 339 -7.68 2.44 9.24
N ILE A 340 -7.19 3.03 8.14
CA ILE A 340 -7.12 2.40 6.82
C ILE A 340 -5.92 1.44 6.79
N ALA A 341 -6.20 0.14 6.84
CA ALA A 341 -5.33 -0.91 6.32
C ALA A 341 -5.28 -0.80 4.77
N PRO A 342 -4.19 -1.26 4.12
CA PRO A 342 -4.03 -1.10 2.67
C PRO A 342 -5.07 -1.92 1.90
N VAL A 343 -6.10 -1.24 1.38
CA VAL A 343 -7.10 -1.83 0.48
C VAL A 343 -6.39 -2.27 -0.81
N PRO A 344 -6.60 -3.50 -1.30
CA PRO A 344 -6.04 -3.95 -2.57
C PRO A 344 -6.55 -3.08 -3.73
N ALA A 345 -5.64 -2.39 -4.41
CA ALA A 345 -5.96 -1.49 -5.52
C ALA A 345 -6.51 -2.28 -6.72
N GLY A 346 -7.75 -2.00 -7.13
CA GLY A 346 -8.40 -2.61 -8.30
C GLY A 346 -9.84 -3.10 -8.10
N LEU A 347 -10.38 -3.01 -6.88
CA LEU A 347 -11.75 -3.45 -6.57
C LEU A 347 -12.80 -2.40 -6.92
N SER A 348 -13.96 -2.86 -7.42
CA SER A 348 -15.19 -2.05 -7.56
C SER A 348 -15.63 -1.48 -6.21
N PRO A 349 -16.25 -0.29 -6.14
CA PRO A 349 -16.70 0.31 -4.87
C PRO A 349 -17.62 -0.62 -4.05
N LEU A 350 -18.42 -1.45 -4.73
CA LEU A 350 -19.28 -2.44 -4.09
C LEU A 350 -18.49 -3.63 -3.53
N GLU A 351 -17.44 -4.05 -4.22
CA GLU A 351 -16.53 -5.12 -3.77
C GLU A 351 -15.74 -4.68 -2.54
N GLN A 352 -15.28 -3.42 -2.50
CA GLN A 352 -14.59 -2.84 -1.34
C GLN A 352 -15.49 -2.81 -0.10
N GLN A 353 -16.76 -2.42 -0.26
CA GLN A 353 -17.71 -2.40 0.85
C GLN A 353 -17.95 -3.79 1.45
N ILE A 354 -18.13 -4.80 0.60
CA ILE A 354 -18.30 -6.19 1.04
C ILE A 354 -17.01 -6.71 1.69
N TYR A 355 -15.85 -6.41 1.10
CA TYR A 355 -14.56 -6.79 1.64
C TYR A 355 -14.34 -6.22 3.05
N CYS A 356 -14.52 -4.90 3.22
CA CYS A 356 -14.40 -4.23 4.52
C CYS A 356 -15.40 -4.79 5.54
N HIS A 357 -16.62 -5.13 5.11
CA HIS A 357 -17.62 -5.71 6.02
C HIS A 357 -17.24 -7.12 6.50
N ILE A 358 -16.72 -7.97 5.61
CA ILE A 358 -16.21 -9.31 5.97
C ILE A 358 -14.96 -9.18 6.87
N GLU A 359 -14.10 -8.18 6.64
CA GLU A 359 -12.94 -7.88 7.49
C GLU A 359 -13.37 -7.53 8.92
N GLN A 360 -14.34 -6.62 9.04
CA GLN A 360 -14.85 -6.14 10.33
C GLN A 360 -15.56 -7.25 11.13
N THR A 361 -16.28 -8.14 10.45
CA THR A 361 -17.07 -9.21 11.09
C THR A 361 -16.30 -10.51 11.30
N GLN A 362 -15.07 -10.62 10.78
CA GLN A 362 -14.28 -11.86 10.73
C GLN A 362 -15.05 -13.02 10.08
N GLY A 363 -15.93 -12.68 9.13
CA GLY A 363 -16.76 -13.61 8.37
C GLY A 363 -18.25 -13.35 8.52
N ALA A 364 -18.95 -13.35 7.39
CA ALA A 364 -20.39 -13.06 7.34
C ALA A 364 -21.14 -14.09 6.48
N ARG A 365 -22.42 -14.34 6.82
CA ARG A 365 -23.32 -15.09 5.93
C ARG A 365 -23.87 -14.17 4.85
N LEU A 366 -24.35 -14.76 3.75
CA LEU A 366 -24.94 -14.00 2.65
C LEU A 366 -26.07 -13.07 3.12
N THR A 367 -26.94 -13.55 4.02
CA THR A 367 -28.05 -12.79 4.61
C THR A 367 -27.57 -11.59 5.42
N ASP A 368 -26.45 -11.74 6.10
CA ASP A 368 -25.89 -10.70 6.97
C ASP A 368 -25.28 -9.60 6.11
N ILE A 369 -24.63 -9.96 5.00
CA ILE A 369 -24.09 -9.02 4.00
C ILE A 369 -25.22 -8.25 3.30
N GLU A 370 -26.31 -8.95 2.92
CA GLU A 370 -27.49 -8.33 2.31
C GLU A 370 -28.15 -7.31 3.25
N THR A 371 -28.32 -7.67 4.53
CA THR A 371 -28.98 -6.80 5.51
C THR A 371 -28.10 -5.64 5.96
N ALA A 372 -26.79 -5.84 6.11
CA ALA A 372 -25.87 -4.79 6.54
C ALA A 372 -25.60 -3.75 5.45
N LEU A 373 -25.51 -4.16 4.18
CA LEU A 373 -25.21 -3.25 3.07
C LEU A 373 -26.46 -2.77 2.31
N GLY A 374 -27.63 -3.37 2.56
CA GLY A 374 -28.87 -3.03 1.87
C GLY A 374 -28.85 -3.37 0.37
N ILE A 375 -28.05 -4.34 -0.04
CA ILE A 375 -27.82 -4.70 -1.45
C ILE A 375 -28.70 -5.88 -1.88
N SER A 376 -29.00 -5.97 -3.17
CA SER A 376 -29.76 -7.10 -3.70
C SER A 376 -28.96 -8.40 -3.62
N ARG A 377 -29.63 -9.52 -3.33
CA ARG A 377 -29.02 -10.87 -3.31
C ARG A 377 -28.22 -11.19 -4.57
N PHE A 378 -28.71 -10.80 -5.74
CA PHE A 378 -27.98 -11.01 -7.00
C PHE A 378 -26.66 -10.23 -7.03
N GLN A 379 -26.67 -8.97 -6.60
CA GLN A 379 -25.47 -8.12 -6.54
C GLN A 379 -24.47 -8.67 -5.52
N ALA A 380 -24.94 -9.11 -4.34
CA ALA A 380 -24.13 -9.72 -3.31
C ALA A 380 -23.45 -11.01 -3.81
N VAL A 381 -24.19 -11.87 -4.52
CA VAL A 381 -23.65 -13.12 -5.07
C VAL A 381 -22.64 -12.85 -6.19
N ASP A 382 -22.92 -11.92 -7.10
CA ASP A 382 -22.02 -11.60 -8.22
C ASP A 382 -20.70 -10.98 -7.74
N THR A 383 -20.77 -10.07 -6.77
CA THR A 383 -19.57 -9.46 -6.16
C THR A 383 -18.78 -10.47 -5.32
N LEU A 384 -19.43 -11.31 -4.50
CA LEU A 384 -18.75 -12.38 -3.78
C LEU A 384 -18.09 -13.37 -4.74
N ARG A 385 -18.73 -13.70 -5.87
CA ARG A 385 -18.13 -14.54 -6.91
C ARG A 385 -16.92 -13.87 -7.55
N SER A 386 -16.94 -12.55 -7.75
CA SER A 386 -15.80 -11.77 -8.23
C SER A 386 -14.63 -11.81 -7.22
N LEU A 387 -14.91 -11.55 -5.94
CA LEU A 387 -13.93 -11.61 -4.85
C LEU A 387 -13.32 -13.01 -4.64
N ILE A 388 -14.12 -14.07 -4.82
CA ILE A 388 -13.64 -15.46 -4.78
C ILE A 388 -12.73 -15.75 -5.98
N LYS A 389 -13.08 -15.26 -7.19
CA LYS A 389 -12.24 -15.41 -8.39
C LYS A 389 -10.91 -14.68 -8.26
N GLN A 390 -10.91 -13.52 -7.60
CA GLN A 390 -9.70 -12.76 -7.28
C GLN A 390 -8.89 -13.38 -6.13
N GLY A 391 -9.43 -14.38 -5.43
CA GLY A 391 -8.75 -15.08 -4.33
C GLY A 391 -8.69 -14.29 -3.03
N LEU A 392 -9.57 -13.30 -2.85
CA LEU A 392 -9.63 -12.47 -1.64
C LEU A 392 -10.56 -13.04 -0.57
N VAL A 393 -11.58 -13.79 -0.99
CA VAL A 393 -12.62 -14.37 -0.11
C VAL A 393 -12.72 -15.88 -0.36
N ILE A 394 -12.85 -16.67 0.71
CA ILE A 394 -13.12 -18.11 0.66
C ILE A 394 -14.49 -18.39 1.28
N GLN A 395 -15.27 -19.27 0.66
CA GLN A 395 -16.52 -19.77 1.23
C GLN A 395 -16.28 -21.07 2.01
N ARG A 396 -16.60 -21.09 3.31
CA ARG A 396 -16.53 -22.27 4.18
C ARG A 396 -17.81 -22.39 4.99
N ASN A 397 -18.53 -23.50 4.87
CA ASN A 397 -19.77 -23.76 5.64
C ASN A 397 -20.81 -22.63 5.55
N ARG A 398 -21.03 -22.06 4.36
CA ARG A 398 -21.92 -20.90 4.11
C ARG A 398 -21.50 -19.57 4.77
N LEU A 399 -20.31 -19.51 5.36
CA LEU A 399 -19.66 -18.28 5.79
C LEU A 399 -18.62 -17.87 4.75
N TYR A 400 -18.57 -16.58 4.44
CA TYR A 400 -17.52 -15.99 3.61
C TYR A 400 -16.46 -15.41 4.53
N LEU A 401 -15.22 -15.85 4.38
CA LEU A 401 -14.07 -15.47 5.20
C LEU A 401 -13.04 -14.79 4.31
N LEU A 402 -12.35 -13.77 4.84
CA LEU A 402 -11.19 -13.22 4.15
C LEU A 402 -10.07 -14.26 4.09
N GLN A 403 -9.41 -14.33 2.95
CA GLN A 403 -8.23 -15.15 2.76
C GLN A 403 -7.01 -14.42 3.33
N SER A 404 -6.92 -14.33 4.66
CA SER A 404 -5.76 -13.76 5.35
C SER A 404 -4.53 -14.64 5.08
N ASP A 405 -3.58 -14.08 4.33
CA ASP A 405 -2.21 -14.53 4.05
C ASP A 405 -1.97 -15.99 3.63
N ARG A 406 -1.90 -16.20 2.30
CA ARG A 406 -1.13 -17.30 1.69
C ARG A 406 0.39 -17.07 1.68
N LEU A 407 0.92 -16.09 2.42
CA LEU A 407 2.34 -15.71 2.37
C LEU A 407 3.17 -16.07 3.62
N GLN A 408 2.82 -17.13 4.36
CA GLN A 408 3.74 -17.70 5.37
C GLN A 408 3.97 -19.23 5.31
N SER A 409 3.50 -19.97 4.30
CA SER A 409 3.74 -21.44 4.26
C SER A 409 4.22 -22.06 2.94
N SER A 410 4.80 -21.30 2.00
CA SER A 410 5.53 -21.87 0.84
C SER A 410 7.05 -21.70 0.94
N GLY A 411 7.59 -21.76 2.15
CA GLY A 411 9.02 -21.71 2.42
C GLY A 411 9.40 -22.77 3.45
N PHE A 412 9.18 -24.05 3.11
CA PHE A 412 9.99 -25.20 3.53
C PHE A 412 9.80 -26.34 2.54
#